data_AF-A0A935BIH4-F1
#
_entry.id   AF-A0A935BIH4-F1
#
_cell.length_a   1.000
_cell.length_b   1.000
_cell.length_c   1.000
_cell.angle_alpha   90.00
_cell.angle_beta   90.00
_cell.angle_gamma   90.00
#
_symmetry.space_group_name_H-M   'P 1'
#
loop_
_entity.id
_entity.type
_entity.pdbx_description
1 polymer ?
#
loop_
_entity_poly.entity_id
_entity_poly.type
_entity_poly.pdbx_seq_one_letter_code
_entity_poly.pdbx_strand_id
1 'polypeptide(L)'
;MRALVDPGGYVKTVQLEPLNCLPTPETLLPRLRDAMHAGQRVLVVMNTVGRAIALARQAEADPELASFLFSVENRHCPHHGRFARADRELMDKAVGTTFGKGSPAGARLLIGTQTLEQSLDIDADWLIADLCPIDVLLQRIGRLHRHDRGPRPMPVCTVLLPEEADFSQFINRSGEVRQKGLAGLGSVYEDLRILQLTRDLVSQTPSIEIPRDNRLLVEKATHPERLATLQGDAWTRHAQHIEGIGGAQQTAAHNAAMPDKHFGEFMFPSAIEGHLATRLGLNDRRLTLDGTYTSPFGQAIGEINLPGHLAQGLESEQAHRVIQEFDSLLIQADPIGQFVYRYTRFGLEKIDEPAR
;
A
#
# COMPACT_ATOMS: atom_id res chain seq x y z
N MET A 1 -8.55 -36.56 16.38
CA MET A 1 -7.97 -35.59 15.43
C MET A 1 -8.88 -35.45 14.24
N ARG A 2 -9.70 -34.38 14.16
CA ARG A 2 -10.39 -34.07 12.90
C ARG A 2 -9.33 -33.53 11.96
N ALA A 3 -9.04 -34.28 10.89
CA ALA A 3 -8.28 -33.76 9.77
C ALA A 3 -8.99 -32.49 9.29
N LEU A 4 -8.29 -31.36 9.33
CA LEU A 4 -8.75 -30.14 8.68
C LEU A 4 -8.93 -30.50 7.21
N VAL A 5 -10.17 -30.38 6.73
CA VAL A 5 -10.51 -30.52 5.32
C VAL A 5 -9.64 -29.52 4.56
N ASP A 6 -8.82 -30.02 3.63
CA ASP A 6 -8.05 -29.20 2.69
C ASP A 6 -9.04 -28.27 1.97
N PRO A 7 -8.97 -26.94 2.19
CA PRO A 7 -10.01 -26.04 1.73
C PRO A 7 -9.85 -25.76 0.24
N GLY A 8 -9.96 -26.79 -0.61
CA GLY A 8 -10.24 -26.71 -2.05
C GLY A 8 -9.51 -25.62 -2.82
N GLY A 9 -8.30 -25.27 -2.42
CA GLY A 9 -7.54 -24.16 -2.97
C GLY A 9 -6.66 -24.69 -4.07
N TYR A 10 -6.79 -24.13 -5.28
CA TYR A 10 -5.88 -24.44 -6.38
C TYR A 10 -4.44 -24.19 -5.91
N VAL A 11 -3.65 -25.28 -5.81
CA VAL A 11 -2.23 -25.18 -5.46
C VAL A 11 -1.50 -24.57 -6.63
N LYS A 12 -0.72 -23.52 -6.37
CA LYS A 12 0.13 -22.90 -7.39
C LYS A 12 1.55 -22.74 -6.89
N THR A 13 2.48 -23.08 -7.76
CA THR A 13 3.89 -22.81 -7.59
C THR A 13 4.18 -21.42 -8.12
N VAL A 14 4.70 -20.53 -7.27
CA VAL A 14 5.05 -19.14 -7.61
C VAL A 14 6.55 -18.99 -7.53
N GLN A 15 7.15 -18.44 -8.59
CA GLN A 15 8.57 -18.07 -8.55
C GLN A 15 8.73 -16.73 -7.84
N LEU A 16 9.62 -16.69 -6.85
CA LEU A 16 10.03 -15.47 -6.18
C LEU A 16 11.30 -14.95 -6.83
N GLU A 17 11.28 -13.69 -7.26
CA GLU A 17 12.42 -13.05 -7.91
C GLU A 17 12.85 -11.80 -7.11
N PRO A 18 13.90 -11.89 -6.28
CA PRO A 18 14.45 -10.72 -5.61
C PRO A 18 15.22 -9.84 -6.60
N LEU A 19 14.93 -8.53 -6.63
CA LEU A 19 15.70 -7.55 -7.42
C LEU A 19 16.12 -6.35 -6.56
N ASN A 20 17.41 -6.02 -6.59
CA ASN A 20 17.98 -4.89 -5.85
C ASN A 20 17.77 -3.56 -6.58
N CYS A 21 16.53 -3.20 -6.86
CA CYS A 21 16.18 -1.95 -7.53
C CYS A 21 15.02 -1.20 -6.85
N LEU A 22 14.82 -1.42 -5.54
CA LEU A 22 13.81 -0.69 -4.76
C LEU A 22 13.93 0.84 -4.90
N PRO A 23 15.13 1.46 -4.90
CA PRO A 23 15.25 2.90 -5.08
C PRO A 23 14.87 3.38 -6.50
N THR A 24 15.05 2.52 -7.50
CA THR A 24 14.92 2.86 -8.93
C THR A 24 14.00 1.88 -9.68
N PRO A 25 12.70 1.83 -9.34
CA PRO A 25 11.75 0.91 -9.99
C PRO A 25 11.59 1.16 -11.50
N GLU A 26 11.95 2.34 -12.00
CA GLU A 26 11.99 2.69 -13.43
C GLU A 26 12.90 1.78 -14.26
N THR A 27 13.87 1.14 -13.62
CA THR A 27 14.74 0.15 -14.28
C THR A 27 13.96 -1.08 -14.79
N LEU A 28 12.71 -1.26 -14.35
CA LEU A 28 11.83 -2.34 -14.78
C LEU A 28 11.03 -2.01 -16.05
N LEU A 29 11.01 -0.76 -16.52
CA LEU A 29 10.24 -0.36 -17.71
C LEU A 29 10.54 -1.22 -18.95
N PRO A 30 11.81 -1.60 -19.27
CA PRO A 30 12.08 -2.53 -20.35
C PRO A 30 11.42 -3.90 -20.16
N ARG A 31 11.48 -4.47 -18.95
CA ARG A 31 10.85 -5.76 -18.65
C ARG A 31 9.33 -5.69 -18.69
N LEU A 32 8.75 -4.55 -18.28
CA LEU A 32 7.32 -4.29 -18.42
C LEU A 32 6.90 -4.30 -19.88
N ARG A 33 7.68 -3.67 -20.78
CA ARG A 33 7.41 -3.69 -22.23
C ARG A 33 7.42 -5.12 -22.78
N ASP A 34 8.45 -5.90 -22.45
CA ASP A 34 8.54 -7.30 -22.86
C ASP A 34 7.33 -8.12 -22.40
N ALA A 35 6.89 -7.91 -21.15
CA ALA A 35 5.69 -8.58 -20.61
C ALA A 35 4.40 -8.14 -21.33
N MET A 36 4.26 -6.85 -21.66
CA MET A 36 3.11 -6.35 -22.40
C MET A 36 3.05 -6.93 -23.82
N HIS A 37 4.18 -6.97 -24.54
CA HIS A 37 4.28 -7.59 -25.87
C HIS A 37 4.03 -9.10 -25.83
N ALA A 38 4.35 -9.75 -24.72
CA ALA A 38 4.03 -11.15 -24.47
C ALA A 38 2.56 -11.39 -24.04
N GLY A 39 1.72 -10.36 -23.99
CA GLY A 39 0.30 -10.50 -23.66
C GLY A 39 0.00 -10.66 -22.17
N GLN A 40 0.98 -10.42 -21.29
CA GLN A 40 0.83 -10.65 -19.84
C GLN A 40 0.02 -9.55 -19.15
N ARG A 41 -0.69 -9.94 -18.08
CA ARG A 41 -1.27 -9.00 -17.12
C ARG A 41 -0.29 -8.77 -15.98
N VAL A 42 0.11 -7.51 -15.77
CA VAL A 42 1.09 -7.13 -14.77
C VAL A 42 0.44 -6.27 -13.69
N LEU A 43 0.65 -6.67 -12.44
CA LEU A 43 0.24 -5.95 -11.24
C LEU A 43 1.48 -5.39 -10.54
N VAL A 44 1.53 -4.08 -10.34
CA VAL A 44 2.62 -3.40 -9.63
C VAL A 44 2.08 -2.77 -8.35
N VAL A 45 2.60 -3.21 -7.20
CA VAL A 45 2.19 -2.74 -5.87
C VAL A 45 3.37 -2.04 -5.20
N MET A 46 3.28 -0.71 -5.13
CA MET A 46 4.25 0.15 -4.47
C MET A 46 3.77 0.45 -3.04
N ASN A 47 4.71 0.60 -2.11
CA ASN A 47 4.34 0.82 -0.71
C ASN A 47 3.84 2.24 -0.43
N THR A 48 4.23 3.22 -1.26
CA THR A 48 3.82 4.61 -1.08
C THR A 48 3.12 5.14 -2.33
N VAL A 49 2.19 6.07 -2.10
CA VAL A 49 1.44 6.72 -3.18
C VAL A 49 2.35 7.51 -4.11
N GLY A 50 3.34 8.22 -3.57
CA GLY A 50 4.30 8.98 -4.38
C GLY A 50 5.04 8.10 -5.38
N ARG A 51 5.49 6.91 -4.97
CA ARG A 51 6.14 5.93 -5.85
C ARG A 51 5.21 5.38 -6.92
N ALA A 52 3.97 5.02 -6.53
CA ALA A 52 2.97 4.54 -7.48
C ALA A 52 2.67 5.60 -8.56
N ILE A 53 2.51 6.87 -8.16
CA ILE A 53 2.30 7.99 -9.09
C ILE A 53 3.52 8.20 -9.98
N ALA A 54 4.74 8.19 -9.41
CA ALA A 54 5.98 8.38 -10.16
C ALA A 54 6.15 7.32 -11.26
N LEU A 55 5.98 6.04 -10.92
CA LEU A 55 6.08 4.97 -11.91
C LEU A 55 4.93 5.02 -12.93
N ALA A 56 3.71 5.35 -12.50
CA ALA A 56 2.58 5.50 -13.42
C ALA A 56 2.80 6.63 -14.44
N ARG A 57 3.38 7.76 -14.01
CA ARG A 57 3.76 8.86 -14.92
C ARG A 57 4.81 8.43 -15.94
N GLN A 58 5.82 7.67 -15.51
CA GLN A 58 6.84 7.16 -16.42
C GLN A 58 6.26 6.12 -17.41
N ALA A 59 5.42 5.21 -16.94
CA ALA A 59 4.74 4.23 -17.79
C ALA A 59 3.77 4.90 -18.79
N GLU A 60 3.13 6.00 -18.42
CA GLU A 60 2.31 6.79 -19.34
C GLU A 60 3.15 7.57 -20.36
N ALA A 61 4.32 8.09 -19.95
CA ALA A 61 5.23 8.79 -20.86
C ALA A 61 5.89 7.85 -21.88
N ASP A 62 5.92 6.54 -21.61
CA ASP A 62 6.41 5.51 -22.51
C ASP A 62 5.28 5.08 -23.48
N PRO A 63 5.39 5.36 -24.80
CA PRO A 63 4.36 5.04 -25.78
C PRO A 63 4.03 3.54 -25.88
N GLU A 64 5.00 2.66 -25.59
CA GLU A 64 4.79 1.22 -25.63
C GLU A 64 3.98 0.74 -24.42
N LEU A 65 4.10 1.40 -23.26
CA LEU A 65 3.40 1.01 -22.04
C LEU A 65 2.04 1.72 -21.89
N ALA A 66 1.93 2.97 -22.35
CA ALA A 66 0.73 3.79 -22.19
C ALA A 66 -0.53 3.07 -22.69
N SER A 67 -0.44 2.38 -23.83
CA SER A 67 -1.58 1.65 -24.42
C SER A 67 -2.12 0.49 -23.57
N PHE A 68 -1.33 -0.04 -22.63
CA PHE A 68 -1.71 -1.12 -21.73
C PHE A 68 -2.01 -0.65 -20.31
N LEU A 69 -1.66 0.59 -19.98
CA LEU A 69 -1.80 1.16 -18.66
C LEU A 69 -3.28 1.32 -18.30
N PHE A 70 -3.64 0.83 -17.12
CA PHE A 70 -4.98 0.92 -16.57
C PHE A 70 -5.54 2.36 -16.66
N SER A 71 -6.78 2.45 -17.12
CA SER A 71 -7.46 3.72 -17.34
C SER A 71 -8.92 3.65 -16.90
N VAL A 72 -9.42 4.78 -16.42
CA VAL A 72 -10.83 5.00 -16.10
C VAL A 72 -11.30 6.21 -16.89
N GLU A 73 -12.46 6.11 -17.55
CA GLU A 73 -12.97 7.17 -18.44
C GLU A 73 -11.94 7.65 -19.48
N ASN A 74 -11.19 6.70 -20.08
CA ASN A 74 -10.10 6.95 -21.03
C ASN A 74 -8.93 7.80 -20.48
N ARG A 75 -8.74 7.82 -19.16
CA ARG A 75 -7.63 8.51 -18.49
C ARG A 75 -6.79 7.50 -17.72
N HIS A 76 -5.50 7.44 -18.02
CA HIS A 76 -4.58 6.60 -17.26
C HIS A 76 -4.50 7.08 -15.82
N CYS A 77 -4.56 6.16 -14.86
CA CYS A 77 -4.48 6.49 -13.45
C CYS A 77 -3.87 5.33 -12.64
N PRO A 78 -3.08 5.63 -11.60
CA PRO A 78 -2.72 4.65 -10.60
C PRO A 78 -3.92 4.38 -9.67
N HIS A 79 -3.80 3.34 -8.85
CA HIS A 79 -4.85 2.96 -7.90
C HIS A 79 -4.37 3.02 -6.45
N HIS A 80 -4.92 3.94 -5.65
CA HIS A 80 -4.49 4.18 -4.27
C HIS A 80 -5.51 4.93 -3.41
N GLY A 81 -5.19 5.16 -2.13
CA GLY A 81 -6.10 5.79 -1.15
C GLY A 81 -6.34 7.29 -1.31
N ARG A 82 -5.53 8.03 -2.08
CA ARG A 82 -5.65 9.50 -2.25
C ARG A 82 -6.69 9.95 -3.30
N PHE A 83 -7.72 9.15 -3.55
CA PHE A 83 -8.85 9.52 -4.40
C PHE A 83 -10.08 9.84 -3.55
N ALA A 84 -10.91 10.77 -4.03
CA ALA A 84 -12.24 10.99 -3.49
C ALA A 84 -13.05 9.68 -3.55
N ARG A 85 -13.97 9.50 -2.60
CA ARG A 85 -14.72 8.24 -2.48
C ARG A 85 -15.45 7.85 -3.77
N ALA A 86 -16.12 8.80 -4.42
CA ALA A 86 -16.87 8.54 -5.66
C ALA A 86 -15.95 8.05 -6.79
N ASP A 87 -14.79 8.67 -6.96
CA ASP A 87 -13.79 8.23 -7.94
C ASP A 87 -13.20 6.86 -7.56
N ARG A 88 -12.95 6.63 -6.27
CA ARG A 88 -12.45 5.35 -5.77
C ARG A 88 -13.40 4.19 -6.07
N GLU A 89 -14.69 4.37 -5.86
CA GLU A 89 -15.73 3.38 -6.17
C GLU A 89 -15.81 3.09 -7.68
N LEU A 90 -15.62 4.11 -8.53
CA LEU A 90 -15.53 3.95 -9.99
C LEU A 90 -14.28 3.14 -10.38
N MET A 91 -13.13 3.46 -9.80
CA MET A 91 -11.87 2.74 -10.03
C MET A 91 -11.95 1.28 -9.61
N ASP A 92 -12.53 0.99 -8.45
CA ASP A 92 -12.69 -0.38 -7.95
C ASP A 92 -13.51 -1.24 -8.93
N LYS A 93 -14.60 -0.68 -9.46
CA LYS A 93 -15.40 -1.34 -10.50
C LYS A 93 -14.59 -1.57 -11.77
N ALA A 94 -13.85 -0.56 -12.23
CA ALA A 94 -13.03 -0.65 -13.43
C ALA A 94 -11.88 -1.66 -13.30
N VAL A 95 -11.27 -1.78 -12.12
CA VAL A 95 -10.27 -2.83 -11.84
C VAL A 95 -10.92 -4.21 -11.96
N GLY A 96 -12.08 -4.42 -11.34
CA GLY A 96 -12.82 -5.68 -11.44
C GLY A 96 -13.18 -6.07 -12.87
N THR A 97 -13.65 -5.11 -13.69
CA THR A 97 -13.98 -5.38 -15.11
C THR A 97 -12.75 -5.64 -15.98
N THR A 98 -11.57 -5.15 -15.59
CA THR A 98 -10.34 -5.23 -16.40
C THR A 98 -9.46 -6.42 -16.01
N PHE A 99 -9.37 -6.72 -14.72
CA PHE A 99 -8.48 -7.76 -14.18
C PHE A 99 -9.21 -8.93 -13.51
N GLY A 100 -10.50 -8.82 -13.24
CA GLY A 100 -11.27 -9.83 -12.54
C GLY A 100 -11.68 -11.02 -13.40
N LYS A 101 -12.47 -11.92 -12.79
CA LYS A 101 -12.99 -13.12 -13.46
C LYS A 101 -13.83 -12.75 -14.70
N GLY A 102 -13.52 -13.37 -15.83
CA GLY A 102 -14.23 -13.12 -17.08
C GLY A 102 -13.89 -11.78 -17.75
N SER A 103 -12.88 -11.05 -17.26
CA SER A 103 -12.42 -9.83 -17.92
C SER A 103 -11.81 -10.11 -19.30
N PRO A 104 -11.86 -9.14 -20.25
CA PRO A 104 -11.32 -9.31 -21.60
C PRO A 104 -9.86 -9.76 -21.62
N ALA A 105 -9.51 -10.65 -22.56
CA ALA A 105 -8.13 -11.10 -22.76
C ALA A 105 -7.21 -9.94 -23.22
N GLY A 106 -5.90 -10.13 -23.04
CA GLY A 106 -4.86 -9.20 -23.48
C GLY A 106 -4.03 -8.62 -22.35
N ALA A 107 -2.92 -7.99 -22.74
CA ALA A 107 -1.97 -7.36 -21.84
C ALA A 107 -2.58 -6.14 -21.13
N ARG A 108 -2.30 -6.02 -19.85
CA ARG A 108 -2.77 -4.92 -19.00
C ARG A 108 -1.73 -4.63 -17.92
N LEU A 109 -1.53 -3.35 -17.62
CA LEU A 109 -0.64 -2.90 -16.56
C LEU A 109 -1.43 -2.11 -15.52
N LEU A 110 -1.46 -2.59 -14.28
CA LEU A 110 -2.07 -1.89 -13.15
C LEU A 110 -1.00 -1.53 -12.12
N ILE A 111 -0.82 -0.24 -11.90
CA ILE A 111 0.10 0.29 -10.90
C ILE A 111 -0.72 0.89 -9.75
N GLY A 112 -0.36 0.54 -8.52
CA GLY A 112 -1.02 1.11 -7.36
C GLY A 112 -0.32 0.79 -6.07
N THR A 113 -1.09 0.84 -4.99
CA THR A 113 -0.63 0.64 -3.61
C THR A 113 -1.39 -0.50 -2.94
N GLN A 114 -1.26 -0.65 -1.62
CA GLN A 114 -1.90 -1.70 -0.82
C GLN A 114 -3.42 -1.77 -0.99
N THR A 115 -4.06 -0.71 -1.49
CA THR A 115 -5.49 -0.74 -1.88
C THR A 115 -5.83 -1.85 -2.87
N LEU A 116 -4.86 -2.35 -3.65
CA LEU A 116 -5.04 -3.47 -4.59
C LEU A 116 -5.07 -4.84 -3.89
N GLU A 117 -4.72 -4.90 -2.61
CA GLU A 117 -4.72 -6.11 -1.81
C GLU A 117 -6.12 -6.41 -1.24
N GLN A 118 -6.96 -5.40 -1.00
CA GLN A 118 -8.19 -5.55 -0.24
C GLN A 118 -9.42 -5.57 -1.15
N SER A 119 -10.23 -6.63 -1.04
CA SER A 119 -11.58 -6.72 -1.61
C SER A 119 -11.71 -6.57 -3.14
N LEU A 120 -10.60 -6.57 -3.88
CA LEU A 120 -10.58 -6.53 -5.34
C LEU A 120 -10.29 -7.90 -5.95
N ASP A 121 -11.09 -8.25 -6.95
CA ASP A 121 -10.86 -9.45 -7.75
C ASP A 121 -9.88 -9.13 -8.88
N ILE A 122 -8.61 -9.46 -8.66
CA ILE A 122 -7.51 -9.23 -9.62
C ILE A 122 -6.86 -10.56 -9.94
N ASP A 123 -6.69 -10.83 -11.24
CA ASP A 123 -5.89 -11.91 -11.79
C ASP A 123 -4.77 -11.35 -12.67
N ALA A 124 -3.54 -11.51 -12.20
CA ALA A 124 -2.31 -11.14 -12.89
C ALA A 124 -1.43 -12.36 -13.17
N ASP A 125 -0.56 -12.23 -14.17
CA ASP A 125 0.45 -13.23 -14.54
C ASP A 125 1.80 -12.91 -13.88
N TRP A 126 2.10 -11.61 -13.70
CA TRP A 126 3.30 -11.12 -13.05
C TRP A 126 2.97 -10.05 -12.01
N LEU A 127 3.52 -10.22 -10.80
CA LEU A 127 3.41 -9.30 -9.68
C LEU A 127 4.78 -8.68 -9.44
N ILE A 128 4.83 -7.35 -9.41
CA ILE A 128 5.98 -6.58 -8.96
C ILE A 128 5.56 -5.89 -7.67
N ALA A 129 6.31 -6.11 -6.58
CA ALA A 129 5.98 -5.56 -5.28
C ALA A 129 7.21 -4.94 -4.62
N ASP A 130 7.05 -3.74 -4.05
CA ASP A 130 8.01 -3.27 -3.05
C ASP A 130 8.08 -4.28 -1.89
N LEU A 131 9.27 -4.43 -1.28
CA LEU A 131 9.43 -5.25 -0.07
C LEU A 131 8.39 -4.86 0.98
N CYS A 132 7.72 -5.85 1.53
CA CYS A 132 6.68 -5.71 2.54
C CYS A 132 6.75 -6.91 3.49
N PRO A 133 6.04 -6.89 4.62
CA PRO A 133 5.92 -8.07 5.48
C PRO A 133 5.43 -9.30 4.71
N ILE A 134 5.92 -10.49 5.06
CA ILE A 134 5.66 -11.71 4.30
C ILE A 134 4.17 -12.05 4.18
N ASP A 135 3.38 -11.76 5.21
CA ASP A 135 1.93 -11.97 5.22
C ASP A 135 1.22 -11.04 4.23
N VAL A 136 1.66 -9.78 4.15
CA VAL A 136 1.21 -8.81 3.12
C VAL A 136 1.60 -9.28 1.72
N LEU A 137 2.85 -9.74 1.54
CA LEU A 137 3.32 -10.27 0.26
C LEU A 137 2.48 -11.47 -0.19
N LEU A 138 2.14 -12.39 0.71
CA LEU A 138 1.28 -13.54 0.42
C LEU A 138 -0.14 -13.12 0.02
N GLN A 139 -0.68 -12.05 0.60
CA GLN A 139 -1.97 -11.48 0.17
C GLN A 139 -1.90 -10.95 -1.27
N ARG A 140 -0.80 -10.26 -1.64
CA ARG A 140 -0.54 -9.80 -3.01
C ARG A 140 -0.38 -10.98 -3.98
N ILE A 141 0.37 -12.01 -3.59
CA ILE A 141 0.54 -13.25 -4.37
C ILE A 141 -0.80 -13.96 -4.58
N GLY A 142 -1.78 -13.79 -3.68
CA GLY A 142 -3.15 -14.24 -3.86
C GLY A 142 -3.89 -13.63 -5.07
N ARG A 143 -3.30 -12.65 -5.77
CA ARG A 143 -3.77 -12.05 -7.03
C ARG A 143 -3.05 -12.61 -8.27
N LEU A 144 -1.93 -13.30 -8.09
CA LEU A 144 -1.30 -14.06 -9.17
C LEU A 144 -2.11 -15.29 -9.47
N HIS A 145 -2.45 -15.53 -10.74
CA HIS A 145 -3.14 -16.75 -11.18
C HIS A 145 -4.34 -17.09 -10.29
N ARG A 146 -5.22 -16.11 -10.07
CA ARG A 146 -6.36 -16.24 -9.15
C ARG A 146 -7.49 -17.07 -9.74
N HIS A 147 -7.69 -16.97 -11.05
CA HIS A 147 -8.70 -17.65 -11.86
C HIS A 147 -8.02 -18.47 -12.94
N ASP A 148 -8.63 -19.57 -13.36
CA ASP A 148 -8.13 -20.32 -14.51
C ASP A 148 -8.39 -19.53 -15.80
N ARG A 149 -7.31 -19.21 -16.53
CA ARG A 149 -7.33 -18.51 -17.82
C ARG A 149 -6.73 -19.36 -18.95
N GLY A 150 -6.56 -20.67 -18.72
CA GLY A 150 -5.88 -21.56 -19.66
C GLY A 150 -4.35 -21.39 -19.66
N PRO A 151 -3.66 -21.76 -20.76
CA PRO A 151 -2.21 -21.71 -20.87
C PRO A 151 -1.67 -20.28 -20.73
N ARG A 152 -0.72 -20.08 -19.80
CA ARG A 152 -0.04 -18.82 -19.52
C ARG A 152 1.33 -19.09 -18.89
N PRO A 153 2.26 -18.11 -18.88
CA PRO A 153 3.57 -18.28 -18.22
C PRO A 153 3.43 -18.65 -16.75
N MET A 154 4.50 -19.19 -16.15
CA MET A 154 4.57 -19.45 -14.71
C MET A 154 4.31 -18.15 -13.91
N PRO A 155 3.56 -18.16 -12.79
CA PRO A 155 3.36 -16.95 -12.01
C PRO A 155 4.68 -16.54 -11.35
N VAL A 156 5.05 -15.27 -11.54
CA VAL A 156 6.25 -14.68 -10.97
C VAL A 156 5.86 -13.56 -10.01
N CYS A 157 6.50 -13.53 -8.85
CA CYS A 157 6.44 -12.44 -7.89
C CYS A 157 7.84 -11.83 -7.76
N THR A 158 8.06 -10.70 -8.42
CA THR A 158 9.27 -9.90 -8.30
C THR A 158 9.18 -9.00 -7.09
N VAL A 159 10.10 -9.15 -6.14
CA VAL A 159 10.16 -8.32 -4.93
C VAL A 159 11.32 -7.34 -5.05
N LEU A 160 11.02 -6.05 -4.98
CA LEU A 160 12.02 -5.00 -5.04
C LEU A 160 12.66 -4.85 -3.66
N LEU A 161 13.97 -5.03 -3.61
CA LEU A 161 14.79 -5.00 -2.40
C LEU A 161 15.71 -3.78 -2.40
N PRO A 162 16.04 -3.22 -1.22
CA PRO A 162 17.17 -2.32 -1.09
C PRO A 162 18.46 -3.00 -1.57
N GLU A 163 19.44 -2.21 -2.02
CA GLU A 163 20.76 -2.75 -2.39
C GLU A 163 21.44 -3.41 -1.19
N GLU A 164 21.19 -2.87 0.00
CA GLU A 164 21.87 -3.29 1.20
C GLU A 164 21.22 -4.51 1.84
N ALA A 165 22.08 -5.45 2.24
CA ALA A 165 21.64 -6.75 2.69
C ALA A 165 21.22 -6.80 4.16
N ASP A 166 21.85 -5.97 4.98
CA ASP A 166 21.59 -5.88 6.41
C ASP A 166 20.92 -4.54 6.72
N PHE A 167 19.64 -4.60 7.09
CA PHE A 167 18.83 -3.43 7.40
C PHE A 167 19.18 -2.81 8.76
N SER A 168 20.04 -3.42 9.57
CA SER A 168 20.53 -2.85 10.82
C SER A 168 21.18 -1.48 10.62
N GLN A 169 21.77 -1.26 9.45
CA GLN A 169 22.41 0.01 9.08
C GLN A 169 21.41 1.17 8.93
N PHE A 170 20.13 0.87 8.67
CA PHE A 170 19.08 1.87 8.55
C PHE A 170 18.58 2.33 9.92
N ILE A 171 19.03 1.71 11.01
CA ILE A 171 18.55 1.96 12.37
C ILE A 171 19.44 3.02 13.05
N ASN A 172 18.80 4.03 13.63
CA ASN A 172 19.47 5.13 14.34
C ASN A 172 19.81 4.75 15.80
N ARG A 173 20.42 5.69 16.53
CA ARG A 173 20.77 5.48 17.95
C ARG A 173 19.56 5.41 18.88
N SER A 174 18.41 5.88 18.45
CA SER A 174 17.12 5.81 19.16
C SER A 174 16.33 4.54 18.80
N GLY A 175 16.83 3.69 17.88
CA GLY A 175 16.11 2.52 17.38
C GLY A 175 15.10 2.84 16.26
N GLU A 176 15.02 4.08 15.79
CA GLU A 176 14.14 4.48 14.68
C GLU A 176 14.84 4.30 13.33
N VAL A 177 14.06 4.22 12.25
CA VAL A 177 14.60 4.11 10.89
C VAL A 177 15.09 5.49 10.40
N ARG A 178 16.39 5.63 10.10
CA ARG A 178 17.05 6.88 9.69
C ARG A 178 16.56 7.41 8.34
N GLN A 179 16.19 6.53 7.43
CA GLN A 179 16.05 6.89 6.02
C GLN A 179 14.59 7.18 5.67
N LYS A 180 14.24 8.47 5.63
CA LYS A 180 13.04 8.91 4.90
C LYS A 180 13.19 8.49 3.44
N GLY A 181 12.15 7.92 2.86
CA GLY A 181 12.13 7.58 1.42
C GLY A 181 12.64 6.18 1.07
N LEU A 182 12.89 5.27 2.03
CA LEU A 182 13.21 3.87 1.74
C LEU A 182 11.94 3.09 1.30
N ALA A 183 11.20 3.61 0.31
CA ALA A 183 9.97 3.02 -0.22
C ALA A 183 8.97 2.57 0.86
N GLY A 184 8.76 3.39 1.90
CA GLY A 184 7.83 3.10 2.99
C GLY A 184 8.34 2.12 4.05
N LEU A 185 9.55 1.57 3.92
CA LEU A 185 10.19 0.77 4.98
C LEU A 185 10.52 1.69 6.16
N GLY A 186 10.01 1.36 7.36
CA GLY A 186 10.13 2.17 8.56
C GLY A 186 9.07 3.26 8.73
N SER A 187 8.18 3.48 7.75
CA SER A 187 7.08 4.45 7.88
C SER A 187 5.70 3.87 7.60
N VAL A 188 5.59 3.00 6.59
CA VAL A 188 4.37 2.22 6.29
C VAL A 188 4.44 0.89 7.03
N TYR A 189 5.62 0.28 7.08
CA TYR A 189 5.91 -0.92 7.85
C TYR A 189 7.03 -0.62 8.85
N GLU A 190 6.67 -0.43 10.11
CA GLU A 190 7.57 0.10 11.15
C GLU A 190 8.65 -0.91 11.58
N ASP A 191 8.31 -2.19 11.67
CA ASP A 191 9.21 -3.24 12.18
C ASP A 191 10.16 -3.76 11.08
N LEU A 192 11.37 -3.24 11.04
CA LEU A 192 12.43 -3.68 10.12
C LEU A 192 12.88 -5.12 10.36
N ARG A 193 12.64 -5.69 11.55
CA ARG A 193 13.03 -7.09 11.83
C ARG A 193 12.23 -8.04 10.94
N ILE A 194 10.92 -7.81 10.82
CA ILE A 194 10.04 -8.59 9.94
C ILE A 194 10.43 -8.39 8.47
N LEU A 195 10.79 -7.17 8.08
CA LEU A 195 11.21 -6.86 6.71
C LEU A 195 12.56 -7.51 6.35
N GLN A 196 13.53 -7.52 7.27
CA GLN A 196 14.79 -8.22 7.11
C GLN A 196 14.57 -9.72 6.91
N LEU A 197 13.76 -10.35 7.76
CA LEU A 197 13.46 -11.77 7.62
C LEU A 197 12.68 -12.08 6.34
N THR A 198 11.76 -11.19 5.93
CA THR A 198 11.07 -11.33 4.64
C THR A 198 12.04 -11.26 3.47
N ARG A 199 12.96 -10.28 3.47
CA ARG A 199 14.03 -10.15 2.46
C ARG A 199 14.83 -11.45 2.37
N ASP A 200 15.30 -11.95 3.50
CA ASP A 200 16.14 -13.15 3.55
C ASP A 200 15.38 -14.39 3.04
N LEU A 201 14.10 -14.53 3.40
CA LEU A 201 13.25 -15.62 2.90
C LEU A 201 13.05 -15.56 1.39
N VAL A 202 12.74 -14.39 0.84
CA VAL A 202 12.57 -14.19 -0.61
C VAL A 202 13.86 -14.50 -1.36
N SER A 203 15.01 -14.08 -0.81
CA SER A 203 16.32 -14.37 -1.42
C SER A 203 16.73 -15.85 -1.36
N GLN A 204 16.28 -16.59 -0.34
CA GLN A 204 16.66 -17.99 -0.13
C GLN A 204 15.66 -19.00 -0.71
N THR A 205 14.44 -18.56 -1.02
CA THR A 205 13.32 -19.43 -1.42
C THR A 205 12.84 -19.04 -2.82
N PRO A 206 13.51 -19.47 -3.90
CA PRO A 206 13.20 -19.02 -5.25
C PRO A 206 11.84 -19.50 -5.79
N SER A 207 11.22 -20.47 -5.11
CA SER A 207 9.92 -21.02 -5.49
C SER A 207 9.15 -21.42 -4.25
N ILE A 208 7.87 -21.08 -4.21
CA ILE A 208 6.95 -21.39 -3.09
C ILE A 208 5.66 -22.04 -3.61
N GLU A 209 5.06 -22.92 -2.83
CA GLU A 209 3.77 -23.54 -3.10
C GLU A 209 2.67 -22.93 -2.22
N ILE A 210 1.71 -22.26 -2.84
CA ILE A 210 0.59 -21.61 -2.15
C ILE A 210 -0.65 -22.49 -2.27
N PRO A 211 -1.41 -22.74 -1.19
CA PRO A 211 -1.29 -22.17 0.17
C PRO A 211 -0.41 -22.96 1.14
N ARG A 212 0.23 -24.05 0.69
CA ARG A 212 1.00 -24.98 1.54
C ARG A 212 2.07 -24.28 2.39
N ASP A 213 2.81 -23.37 1.78
CA ASP A 213 3.93 -22.68 2.42
C ASP A 213 3.51 -21.43 3.21
N ASN A 214 2.24 -20.98 3.12
CA ASN A 214 1.78 -19.73 3.74
C ASN A 214 2.15 -19.63 5.21
N ARG A 215 1.76 -20.66 5.98
CA ARG A 215 1.98 -20.68 7.44
C ARG A 215 3.47 -20.67 7.77
N LEU A 216 4.25 -21.51 7.08
CA LEU A 216 5.68 -21.63 7.30
C LEU A 216 6.40 -20.32 7.02
N LEU A 217 6.06 -19.64 5.93
CA LEU A 217 6.65 -18.37 5.55
C LEU A 217 6.32 -17.27 6.57
N VAL A 218 5.06 -17.18 7.01
CA VAL A 218 4.65 -16.23 8.06
C VAL A 218 5.41 -16.48 9.36
N GLU A 219 5.40 -17.72 9.87
CA GLU A 219 6.10 -18.04 11.12
C GLU A 219 7.61 -17.77 11.02
N LYS A 220 8.24 -18.05 9.87
CA LYS A 220 9.68 -17.78 9.68
C LYS A 220 10.05 -16.30 9.73
N ALA A 221 9.12 -15.38 9.44
CA ALA A 221 9.37 -13.94 9.42
C ALA A 221 8.82 -13.18 10.64
N THR A 222 7.85 -13.73 11.36
CA THR A 222 7.14 -13.01 12.45
C THR A 222 7.28 -13.66 13.82
N HIS A 223 7.69 -14.93 13.90
CA HIS A 223 7.77 -15.63 15.18
C HIS A 223 8.84 -14.99 16.10
N PRO A 224 8.57 -14.78 17.41
CA PRO A 224 9.51 -14.11 18.31
C PRO A 224 10.91 -14.74 18.35
N GLU A 225 11.00 -16.06 18.32
CA GLU A 225 12.30 -16.77 18.26
C GLU A 225 13.08 -16.47 16.98
N ARG A 226 12.37 -16.25 15.85
CA ARG A 226 13.00 -15.87 14.58
C ARG A 226 13.49 -14.43 14.63
N LEU A 227 12.67 -13.52 15.15
CA LEU A 227 13.06 -12.12 15.36
C LEU A 227 14.29 -12.01 16.29
N ALA A 228 14.35 -12.85 17.33
CA ALA A 228 15.48 -12.94 18.25
C ALA A 228 16.78 -13.46 17.60
N THR A 229 16.74 -14.01 16.38
CA THR A 229 17.97 -14.38 15.65
C THR A 229 18.72 -13.17 15.09
N LEU A 230 18.08 -12.01 14.97
CA LEU A 230 18.72 -10.76 14.53
C LEU A 230 19.55 -10.19 15.69
N GLN A 231 20.87 -10.39 15.63
CA GLN A 231 21.81 -10.02 16.67
C GLN A 231 22.50 -8.68 16.40
N GLY A 232 22.82 -7.94 17.47
CA GLY A 232 23.60 -6.71 17.42
C GLY A 232 22.86 -5.49 17.96
N ASP A 233 23.61 -4.49 18.41
CA ASP A 233 23.05 -3.38 19.19
C ASP A 233 21.96 -2.59 18.44
N ALA A 234 22.07 -2.48 17.11
CA ALA A 234 21.06 -1.83 16.28
C ALA A 234 19.72 -2.57 16.33
N TRP A 235 19.75 -3.90 16.17
CA TRP A 235 18.56 -4.73 16.27
C TRP A 235 17.95 -4.72 17.66
N THR A 236 18.78 -4.76 18.71
CA THR A 236 18.30 -4.64 20.10
C THR A 236 17.59 -3.32 20.36
N ARG A 237 18.18 -2.19 19.93
CA ARG A 237 17.54 -0.87 20.07
C ARG A 237 16.24 -0.77 19.28
N HIS A 238 16.20 -1.31 18.06
CA HIS A 238 14.99 -1.30 17.26
C HIS A 238 13.88 -2.18 17.86
N ALA A 239 14.23 -3.36 18.39
CA ALA A 239 13.30 -4.21 19.11
C ALA A 239 12.66 -3.46 20.29
N GLN A 240 13.48 -2.80 21.12
CA GLN A 240 13.00 -1.98 22.24
C GLN A 240 12.12 -0.82 21.78
N HIS A 241 12.46 -0.19 20.65
CA HIS A 241 11.66 0.89 20.07
C HIS A 241 10.27 0.40 19.63
N ILE A 242 10.21 -0.70 18.88
CA ILE A 242 8.94 -1.29 18.41
C ILE A 242 8.10 -1.79 19.59
N GLU A 243 8.71 -2.46 20.57
CA GLU A 243 8.03 -2.89 21.80
C GLU A 243 7.51 -1.70 22.60
N GLY A 244 8.27 -0.60 22.67
CA GLY A 244 7.85 0.65 23.30
C GLY A 244 6.63 1.28 22.61
N ILE A 245 6.61 1.31 21.28
CA ILE A 245 5.43 1.73 20.50
C ILE A 245 4.24 0.83 20.83
N GLY A 246 4.41 -0.50 20.74
CA GLY A 246 3.35 -1.47 21.03
C GLY A 246 2.79 -1.33 22.45
N GLY A 247 3.65 -1.14 23.45
CA GLY A 247 3.25 -0.93 24.85
C GLY A 247 2.49 0.38 25.07
N ALA A 248 2.90 1.48 24.42
CA ALA A 248 2.17 2.74 24.45
C ALA A 248 0.78 2.61 23.81
N GLN A 249 0.69 1.92 22.66
CA GLN A 249 -0.57 1.64 21.97
C GLN A 249 -1.51 0.76 22.81
N GLN A 250 -0.99 -0.31 23.44
CA GLN A 250 -1.77 -1.15 24.36
C GLN A 250 -2.30 -0.37 25.56
N THR A 251 -1.50 0.54 26.11
CA THR A 251 -1.92 1.42 27.22
C THR A 251 -3.04 2.37 26.77
N ALA A 252 -2.89 3.01 25.61
CA ALA A 252 -3.92 3.87 25.05
C ALA A 252 -5.21 3.09 24.76
N ALA A 253 -5.11 1.89 24.18
CA ALA A 253 -6.25 1.01 23.91
C ALA A 253 -6.95 0.54 25.20
N HIS A 254 -6.19 0.20 26.25
CA HIS A 254 -6.75 -0.17 27.54
C HIS A 254 -7.56 0.97 28.16
N ASN A 255 -7.07 2.21 28.07
CA ASN A 255 -7.77 3.39 28.57
C ASN A 255 -9.00 3.77 27.73
N ALA A 256 -9.01 3.39 26.45
CA ALA A 256 -10.12 3.60 25.52
C ALA A 256 -11.16 2.47 25.54
N ALA A 257 -10.81 1.31 26.09
CA ALA A 257 -11.66 0.13 26.10
C ALA A 257 -12.86 0.35 27.02
N MET A 258 -14.04 -0.06 26.55
CA MET A 258 -15.22 -0.12 27.42
C MET A 258 -14.96 -1.18 28.50
N PRO A 259 -15.12 -0.85 29.79
CA PRO A 259 -14.98 -1.82 30.86
C PRO A 259 -15.99 -2.96 30.69
N ASP A 260 -15.55 -4.18 30.95
CA ASP A 260 -16.44 -5.35 31.02
C ASP A 260 -17.19 -5.35 32.36
N LYS A 261 -18.16 -4.43 32.49
CA LYS A 261 -19.01 -4.24 33.67
C LYS A 261 -20.47 -4.03 33.25
N HIS A 262 -21.41 -4.34 34.12
CA HIS A 262 -22.83 -4.15 33.78
C HIS A 262 -23.17 -2.65 33.63
N PHE A 263 -24.17 -2.38 32.79
CA PHE A 263 -24.69 -1.03 32.59
C PHE A 263 -25.13 -0.43 33.95
N GLY A 264 -24.55 0.71 34.33
CA GLY A 264 -24.78 1.36 35.63
C GLY A 264 -23.72 1.09 36.71
N GLU A 265 -22.80 0.14 36.50
CA GLU A 265 -21.68 -0.15 37.41
C GLU A 265 -20.39 0.62 37.07
N PHE A 266 -20.42 1.40 36.00
CA PHE A 266 -19.38 2.34 35.63
C PHE A 266 -20.00 3.62 35.10
N MET A 267 -19.33 4.75 35.36
CA MET A 267 -19.66 6.04 34.79
C MET A 267 -18.72 6.26 33.61
N PHE A 268 -19.25 6.71 32.48
CA PHE A 268 -18.39 7.22 31.41
C PHE A 268 -17.58 8.38 31.97
N PRO A 269 -16.24 8.41 31.80
CA PRO A 269 -15.45 9.50 32.31
C PRO A 269 -15.92 10.81 31.64
N SER A 270 -16.44 11.74 32.44
CA SER A 270 -16.90 13.06 31.97
C SER A 270 -15.76 13.95 31.47
N ALA A 271 -14.51 13.51 31.65
CA ALA A 271 -13.29 14.23 31.31
C ALA A 271 -12.69 13.84 29.94
N ILE A 272 -13.37 13.03 29.14
CA ILE A 272 -12.93 12.77 27.76
C ILE A 272 -13.41 13.92 26.87
N GLU A 273 -12.79 15.09 27.03
CA GLU A 273 -12.96 16.25 26.13
C GLU A 273 -12.09 16.12 24.85
N GLY A 274 -11.56 14.93 24.55
CA GLY A 274 -10.73 14.66 23.38
C GLY A 274 -11.27 13.52 22.53
N HIS A 275 -11.05 13.58 21.22
CA HIS A 275 -11.34 12.47 20.31
C HIS A 275 -10.60 11.21 20.75
N LEU A 276 -11.33 10.22 21.26
CA LEU A 276 -10.84 8.85 21.46
C LEU A 276 -10.45 8.29 20.08
N ALA A 277 -9.16 8.19 19.81
CA ALA A 277 -8.65 7.57 18.59
C ALA A 277 -8.92 6.06 18.64
N THR A 278 -9.96 5.60 17.94
CA THR A 278 -10.32 4.17 17.83
C THR A 278 -9.51 3.45 16.74
N ARG A 279 -8.70 4.18 15.97
CA ARG A 279 -7.72 3.65 15.02
C ARG A 279 -6.32 4.10 15.42
N LEU A 280 -5.40 3.15 15.45
CA LEU A 280 -3.96 3.39 15.57
C LEU A 280 -3.44 3.85 14.21
N GLY A 281 -3.07 5.12 14.07
CA GLY A 281 -2.52 5.69 12.82
C GLY A 281 -2.55 7.22 12.80
N LEU A 282 -1.90 7.82 11.78
CA LEU A 282 -2.05 9.26 11.53
C LEU A 282 -3.52 9.54 11.20
N ASN A 283 -4.14 10.46 11.94
CA ASN A 283 -5.56 10.79 11.80
C ASN A 283 -5.84 11.35 10.40
N ASP A 284 -6.25 10.49 9.46
CA ASP A 284 -6.81 10.92 8.18
C ASP A 284 -7.95 11.89 8.45
N ARG A 285 -7.93 13.03 7.77
CA ARG A 285 -8.92 14.09 7.92
C ARG A 285 -9.85 14.10 6.73
N ARG A 286 -11.10 14.44 6.97
CA ARG A 286 -12.04 14.71 5.89
C ARG A 286 -12.10 16.21 5.68
N LEU A 287 -11.69 16.67 4.50
CA LEU A 287 -11.79 18.07 4.10
C LEU A 287 -13.06 18.26 3.27
N THR A 288 -14.02 19.00 3.81
CA THR A 288 -15.22 19.42 3.09
C THR A 288 -14.86 20.57 2.15
N LEU A 289 -15.23 20.47 0.88
CA LEU A 289 -14.99 21.52 -0.11
C LEU A 289 -16.00 22.67 0.08
N ASP A 290 -15.71 23.85 -0.45
CA ASP A 290 -16.58 25.05 -0.43
C ASP A 290 -17.76 24.98 -1.42
N GLY A 291 -17.92 23.84 -2.10
CA GLY A 291 -18.99 23.55 -3.04
C GLY A 291 -18.89 22.12 -3.58
N THR A 292 -19.71 21.82 -4.58
CA THR A 292 -19.64 20.56 -5.33
C THR A 292 -18.91 20.80 -6.65
N TYR A 293 -17.87 20.00 -6.89
CA TYR A 293 -17.01 20.11 -8.06
C TYR A 293 -17.04 18.81 -8.88
N THR A 294 -16.73 18.92 -10.17
CA THR A 294 -16.56 17.74 -11.03
C THR A 294 -15.13 17.23 -10.92
N SER A 295 -14.97 15.95 -10.58
CA SER A 295 -13.69 15.27 -10.52
C SER A 295 -13.10 15.04 -11.92
N PRO A 296 -11.80 14.71 -12.01
CA PRO A 296 -11.16 14.31 -13.28
C PRO A 296 -11.81 13.11 -13.97
N PHE A 297 -12.62 12.32 -13.25
CA PHE A 297 -13.37 11.17 -13.75
C PHE A 297 -14.87 11.45 -13.90
N GLY A 298 -15.27 12.73 -13.90
CA GLY A 298 -16.65 13.16 -14.12
C GLY A 298 -17.58 12.97 -12.93
N GLN A 299 -17.08 12.63 -11.74
CA GLN A 299 -17.90 12.44 -10.54
C GLN A 299 -18.14 13.76 -9.81
N ALA A 300 -19.31 13.94 -9.21
CA ALA A 300 -19.56 15.06 -8.31
C ALA A 300 -18.90 14.81 -6.95
N ILE A 301 -18.03 15.72 -6.50
CA ILE A 301 -17.30 15.61 -5.23
C ILE A 301 -17.47 16.90 -4.40
N GLY A 302 -17.80 16.74 -3.13
CA GLY A 302 -17.89 17.83 -2.14
C GLY A 302 -17.02 17.61 -0.91
N GLU A 303 -16.29 16.49 -0.85
CA GLU A 303 -15.36 16.16 0.23
C GLU A 303 -14.18 15.35 -0.33
N ILE A 304 -13.02 15.48 0.30
CA ILE A 304 -11.82 14.68 0.01
C ILE A 304 -11.20 14.20 1.33
N ASN A 305 -10.70 12.96 1.33
CA ASN A 305 -9.91 12.43 2.43
C ASN A 305 -8.45 12.90 2.30
N LEU A 306 -7.95 13.58 3.31
CA LEU A 306 -6.55 13.97 3.47
C LEU A 306 -5.84 12.92 4.33
N PRO A 307 -4.83 12.22 3.79
CA PRO A 307 -3.94 11.39 4.59
C PRO A 307 -3.35 12.18 5.76
N GLY A 308 -3.26 11.59 6.95
CA GLY A 308 -2.84 12.32 8.15
C GLY A 308 -1.45 12.96 8.04
N HIS A 309 -0.51 12.40 7.27
CA HIS A 309 0.80 13.03 7.00
C HIS A 309 0.72 14.27 6.09
N LEU A 310 -0.31 14.38 5.25
CA LEU A 310 -0.57 15.57 4.44
C LEU A 310 -1.29 16.66 5.24
N ALA A 311 -2.12 16.26 6.21
CA ALA A 311 -2.90 17.13 7.07
C ALA A 311 -2.19 17.51 8.39
N GLN A 312 -0.91 17.18 8.57
CA GLN A 312 -0.20 17.48 9.81
C GLN A 312 -0.10 19.01 10.03
N GLY A 313 -0.69 19.49 11.12
CA GLY A 313 -0.77 20.92 11.43
C GLY A 313 -1.94 21.65 10.78
N LEU A 314 -2.77 20.98 9.96
CA LEU A 314 -4.01 21.54 9.47
C LEU A 314 -5.09 21.40 10.55
N GLU A 315 -5.66 22.52 10.99
CA GLU A 315 -6.73 22.53 11.99
C GLU A 315 -8.13 22.50 11.37
N SER A 316 -8.28 23.08 10.18
CA SER A 316 -9.58 23.19 9.50
C SER A 316 -10.04 21.86 8.88
N GLU A 317 -11.33 21.59 8.96
CA GLU A 317 -12.02 20.50 8.24
C GLU A 317 -12.79 20.99 7.01
N GLN A 318 -12.74 22.30 6.74
CA GLN A 318 -13.35 22.92 5.56
C GLN A 318 -12.26 23.60 4.71
N ALA A 319 -12.32 23.39 3.40
CA ALA A 319 -11.46 24.07 2.45
C ALA A 319 -11.73 25.58 2.51
N HIS A 320 -10.66 26.37 2.52
CA HIS A 320 -10.76 27.82 2.44
C HIS A 320 -11.24 28.27 1.06
N ARG A 321 -10.74 27.61 0.00
CA ARG A 321 -11.07 27.91 -1.38
C ARG A 321 -10.77 26.72 -2.29
N VAL A 322 -11.65 26.46 -3.25
CA VAL A 322 -11.39 25.52 -4.35
C VAL A 322 -11.50 26.20 -5.70
N ILE A 323 -10.52 25.95 -6.57
CA ILE A 323 -10.49 26.42 -7.96
C ILE A 323 -10.56 25.19 -8.87
N GLN A 324 -11.60 25.14 -9.71
CA GLN A 324 -11.73 24.11 -10.74
C GLN A 324 -10.99 24.53 -12.00
N GLU A 325 -9.99 23.73 -12.37
CA GLU A 325 -9.31 23.79 -13.66
C GLU A 325 -9.90 22.73 -14.60
N PHE A 326 -9.46 22.70 -15.87
CA PHE A 326 -10.04 21.82 -16.89
C PHE A 326 -10.01 20.32 -16.50
N ASP A 327 -8.92 19.85 -15.90
CA ASP A 327 -8.70 18.44 -15.54
C ASP A 327 -8.23 18.24 -14.09
N SER A 328 -8.32 19.29 -13.26
CA SER A 328 -7.88 19.24 -11.87
C SER A 328 -8.63 20.20 -10.96
N LEU A 329 -8.53 19.96 -9.65
CA LEU A 329 -8.98 20.89 -8.62
C LEU A 329 -7.77 21.38 -7.83
N LEU A 330 -7.64 22.69 -7.68
CA LEU A 330 -6.71 23.31 -6.75
C LEU A 330 -7.46 23.62 -5.45
N ILE A 331 -7.03 23.02 -4.36
CA ILE A 331 -7.72 23.06 -3.06
C ILE A 331 -6.79 23.73 -2.06
N GLN A 332 -7.18 24.92 -1.62
CA GLN A 332 -6.51 25.63 -0.53
C GLN A 332 -7.29 25.35 0.76
N ALA A 333 -6.66 24.65 1.71
CA ALA A 333 -7.32 24.25 2.95
C ALA A 333 -7.27 25.31 4.06
N ASP A 334 -6.40 26.31 3.95
CA ASP A 334 -6.17 27.33 4.96
C ASP A 334 -6.08 28.75 4.37
N PRO A 335 -6.43 29.81 5.13
CA PRO A 335 -6.43 31.19 4.61
C PRO A 335 -5.05 31.71 4.17
N ILE A 336 -3.98 31.22 4.80
CA ILE A 336 -2.60 31.69 4.55
C ILE A 336 -1.90 30.92 3.42
N GLY A 337 -2.52 29.85 2.91
CA GLY A 337 -2.02 29.08 1.76
C GLY A 337 -0.87 28.12 2.08
N GLN A 338 -0.74 27.68 3.33
CA GLN A 338 0.26 26.67 3.74
C GLN A 338 -0.13 25.24 3.31
N PHE A 339 -1.42 24.99 3.10
CA PHE A 339 -1.98 23.69 2.76
C PHE A 339 -2.71 23.78 1.42
N VAL A 340 -1.93 23.76 0.34
CA VAL A 340 -2.44 23.72 -1.02
C VAL A 340 -2.25 22.34 -1.63
N TYR A 341 -3.35 21.78 -2.11
CA TYR A 341 -3.41 20.47 -2.75
C TYR A 341 -3.89 20.59 -4.18
N ARG A 342 -3.41 19.69 -5.02
CA ARG A 342 -3.91 19.49 -6.37
C ARG A 342 -4.55 18.10 -6.44
N TYR A 343 -5.79 18.05 -6.91
CA TYR A 343 -6.51 16.82 -7.16
C TYR A 343 -6.60 16.56 -8.66
N THR A 344 -5.95 15.51 -9.15
CA THR A 344 -5.88 15.14 -10.57
C THR A 344 -6.30 13.69 -10.79
N ARG A 345 -6.17 13.17 -12.03
CA ARG A 345 -6.29 11.72 -12.30
C ARG A 345 -5.22 10.86 -11.60
N PHE A 346 -4.17 11.48 -11.04
CA PHE A 346 -3.20 10.85 -10.14
C PHE A 346 -3.59 10.97 -8.66
N GLY A 347 -4.77 11.51 -8.37
CA GLY A 347 -5.30 11.74 -7.03
C GLY A 347 -4.77 13.01 -6.40
N LEU A 348 -4.82 13.05 -5.07
CA LEU A 348 -4.45 14.20 -4.27
C LEU A 348 -2.93 14.27 -4.01
N GLU A 349 -2.32 15.38 -4.41
CA GLU A 349 -0.91 15.72 -4.17
C GLU A 349 -0.82 17.09 -3.48
N LYS A 350 0.10 17.26 -2.53
CA LYS A 350 0.39 18.57 -1.92
C LYS A 350 1.43 19.29 -2.78
N ILE A 351 1.18 20.55 -3.15
CA ILE A 351 2.01 21.27 -4.13
C ILE A 351 3.45 21.53 -3.64
N ASP A 352 3.65 21.64 -2.33
CA ASP A 352 4.97 21.88 -1.73
C ASP A 352 5.61 20.64 -1.08
N GLU A 353 5.14 19.43 -1.42
CA GLU A 353 5.78 18.21 -0.90
C GLU A 353 7.04 17.90 -1.74
N PRO A 354 8.27 17.92 -1.17
CA PRO A 354 9.43 17.39 -1.88
C PRO A 354 9.17 15.92 -2.19
N ALA A 355 9.47 15.47 -3.42
CA ALA A 355 9.35 14.07 -3.82
C ALA A 355 10.08 13.19 -2.78
N ARG A 356 9.34 12.32 -2.09
CA ARG A 356 9.87 11.43 -1.04
C ARG A 356 10.09 10.02 -1.53
#